data_AF-A0A2M7I769-F1
#
_entry.id   AF-A0A2M7I769-F1
#
_cell.length_a   1.000
_cell.length_b   1.000
_cell.length_c   1.000
_cell.angle_alpha   90.00
_cell.angle_beta   90.00
_cell.angle_gamma   90.00
#
_symmetry.space_group_name_H-M   'P 1'
#
loop_
_entity.id
_entity.type
_entity.pdbx_description
1 polymer ?
#
loop_
_entity_poly.entity_id
_entity_poly.type
_entity_poly.pdbx_seq_one_letter_code
_entity_poly.pdbx_strand_id
1 'polypeptide(L)'
;MIGAISIVALFYAPIGFAAKDGINSATVSYTKTAGGYTYIKANAAGKEEWLAVLPMEVLVGDKIEYSGGDVMKDFKSKAMNQTFANIRFVSRIHVVRKDMPKDDVHKRVNVGKVADVSAPKPGEIAKAEGGKTVAEIFNERAQLTGKKVMLRAKVMKISRNILGKNWITLSDSTGTAPTDSIVAVSKESPTVGDIVVCSGNLKADVNLGTGYQYKALIEEAQFSK
;
A
#
# COMPACT_ATOMS: atom_id res chain seq x y z
N MET A 1 9.79 -70.33 19.13
CA MET A 1 10.13 -68.93 19.43
C MET A 1 11.22 -68.51 18.45
N ILE A 2 10.86 -67.92 17.31
CA ILE A 2 11.81 -67.40 16.31
C ILE A 2 11.27 -66.03 15.91
N GLY A 3 12.09 -65.01 16.16
CA GLY A 3 11.74 -63.59 16.22
C GLY A 3 11.45 -62.96 14.88
N ALA A 4 10.55 -61.97 14.92
CA ALA A 4 10.22 -61.09 13.81
C ALA A 4 11.34 -60.05 13.59
N ILE A 5 11.78 -59.92 12.35
CA ILE A 5 12.69 -58.86 11.90
C ILE A 5 11.81 -57.67 11.48
N SER A 6 11.82 -56.60 12.28
CA SER A 6 11.22 -55.32 11.90
C SER A 6 12.18 -54.51 11.04
N ILE A 7 11.81 -54.28 9.79
CA ILE A 7 12.48 -53.34 8.88
C ILE A 7 12.06 -51.92 9.30
N VAL A 8 12.99 -51.14 9.83
CA VAL A 8 12.83 -49.71 10.06
C VAL A 8 13.14 -48.99 8.76
N ALA A 9 12.11 -48.49 8.07
CA ALA A 9 12.27 -47.57 6.96
C ALA A 9 12.70 -46.20 7.50
N LEU A 10 13.97 -45.84 7.34
CA LEU A 10 14.47 -44.49 7.59
C LEU A 10 13.94 -43.58 6.47
N PHE A 11 12.89 -42.82 6.74
CA PHE A 11 12.49 -41.70 5.89
C PHE A 11 13.54 -40.60 6.04
N TYR A 12 14.44 -40.48 5.06
CA TYR A 12 15.28 -39.31 4.90
C TYR A 12 14.43 -38.17 4.35
N ALA A 13 13.77 -37.42 5.24
CA ALA A 13 13.19 -36.14 4.86
C ALA A 13 14.33 -35.17 4.57
N PRO A 14 14.39 -34.54 3.38
CA PRO A 14 15.32 -33.45 3.18
C PRO A 14 14.97 -32.36 4.20
N ILE A 15 15.95 -31.99 5.03
CA ILE A 15 15.88 -30.77 5.83
C ILE A 15 15.81 -29.62 4.82
N GLY A 16 14.59 -29.22 4.49
CA GLY A 16 14.36 -27.98 3.79
C GLY A 16 14.96 -26.88 4.65
N PHE A 17 15.95 -26.17 4.12
CA PHE A 17 16.35 -24.89 4.67
C PHE A 17 15.15 -23.95 4.57
N ALA A 18 14.31 -23.95 5.59
CA ALA A 18 13.46 -22.81 5.87
C ALA A 18 14.42 -21.65 6.16
N ALA A 19 14.67 -20.83 5.15
CA ALA A 19 15.36 -19.56 5.33
C ALA A 19 14.61 -18.80 6.42
N LYS A 20 15.30 -18.54 7.53
CA LYS A 20 14.82 -17.77 8.66
C LYS A 20 14.20 -16.48 8.10
N ASP A 21 12.89 -16.29 8.28
CA ASP A 21 12.15 -15.09 7.90
C ASP A 21 12.57 -13.89 8.80
N GLY A 22 13.84 -13.52 8.70
CA GLY A 22 14.40 -12.35 9.36
C GLY A 22 14.09 -11.10 8.55
N ILE A 23 13.83 -10.00 9.25
CA ILE A 23 13.86 -8.67 8.64
C ILE A 23 15.30 -8.40 8.24
N ASN A 24 15.52 -8.14 6.95
CA ASN A 24 16.81 -7.75 6.41
C ASN A 24 16.84 -6.23 6.28
N SER A 25 18.00 -5.62 6.53
CA SER A 25 18.21 -4.19 6.31
C SER A 25 19.26 -3.97 5.23
N ALA A 26 18.99 -3.06 4.31
CA ALA A 26 19.93 -2.71 3.23
C ALA A 26 19.88 -1.22 2.91
N THR A 27 20.92 -0.73 2.22
CA THR A 27 20.96 0.64 1.67
C THR A 27 20.81 0.57 0.15
N VAL A 28 19.93 1.37 -0.42
CA VAL A 28 19.66 1.35 -1.87
C VAL A 28 20.79 2.02 -2.64
N SER A 29 21.34 1.32 -3.63
CA SER A 29 22.35 1.84 -4.56
C SER A 29 21.79 2.13 -5.96
N TYR A 30 20.65 1.53 -6.32
CA TYR A 30 19.96 1.77 -7.58
C TYR A 30 18.46 1.49 -7.45
N THR A 31 17.65 2.24 -8.21
CA THR A 31 16.20 2.07 -8.27
C THR A 31 15.69 2.37 -9.68
N LYS A 32 14.78 1.55 -10.21
CA LYS A 32 14.08 1.81 -11.48
C LYS A 32 12.73 1.13 -11.51
N THR A 33 11.69 1.89 -11.83
CA THR A 33 10.36 1.34 -12.07
C THR A 33 10.21 0.94 -13.53
N ALA A 34 9.89 -0.33 -13.80
CA ALA A 34 9.66 -0.84 -15.15
C ALA A 34 8.82 -2.13 -15.08
N GLY A 35 8.02 -2.42 -16.10
CA GLY A 35 7.35 -3.72 -16.24
C GLY A 35 6.46 -4.13 -15.07
N GLY A 36 5.87 -3.18 -14.35
CA GLY A 36 5.01 -3.44 -13.19
C GLY A 36 5.72 -3.63 -11.85
N TYR A 37 7.04 -3.42 -11.80
CA TYR A 37 7.84 -3.54 -10.57
C TYR A 37 8.76 -2.34 -10.37
N THR A 38 9.16 -2.07 -9.13
CA THR A 38 10.34 -1.27 -8.81
C THR A 38 11.51 -2.23 -8.59
N TYR A 39 12.52 -2.14 -9.45
CA TYR A 39 13.77 -2.89 -9.34
C TYR A 39 14.75 -2.10 -8.48
N ILE A 40 15.25 -2.72 -7.42
CA ILE A 40 16.13 -2.11 -6.43
C ILE A 40 17.43 -2.91 -6.40
N LYS A 41 18.56 -2.23 -6.56
CA LYS A 41 19.85 -2.79 -6.14
C LYS A 41 20.14 -2.25 -4.75
N ALA A 42 20.37 -3.15 -3.80
CA ALA A 42 20.60 -2.78 -2.40
C ALA A 42 21.88 -3.42 -1.87
N ASN A 43 22.51 -2.77 -0.90
CA ASN A 43 23.68 -3.27 -0.19
C ASN A 43 23.27 -3.67 1.23
N ALA A 44 23.24 -4.97 1.50
CA ALA A 44 23.03 -5.54 2.82
C ALA A 44 24.39 -5.98 3.38
N ALA A 45 24.91 -5.23 4.36
CA ALA A 45 26.19 -5.53 5.04
C ALA A 45 27.36 -5.84 4.07
N GLY A 46 27.52 -5.03 3.03
CA GLY A 46 28.60 -5.16 2.03
C GLY A 46 28.27 -6.08 0.86
N LYS A 47 27.16 -6.82 0.88
CA LYS A 47 26.73 -7.66 -0.24
C LYS A 47 25.66 -6.97 -1.06
N GLU A 48 25.89 -6.87 -2.36
CA GLU A 48 24.88 -6.37 -3.29
C GLU A 48 23.83 -7.43 -3.61
N GLU A 49 22.57 -7.03 -3.62
CA GLU A 49 21.44 -7.87 -4.00
C GLU A 49 20.47 -7.11 -4.89
N TRP A 50 19.75 -7.86 -5.71
CA TRP A 50 18.65 -7.34 -6.52
C TRP A 50 17.32 -7.72 -5.90
N LEU A 51 16.46 -6.73 -5.72
CA LEU A 51 15.10 -6.87 -5.25
C LEU A 51 14.14 -6.38 -6.34
N ALA A 52 13.02 -7.07 -6.51
CA ALA A 52 11.86 -6.60 -7.24
C ALA A 52 10.71 -6.45 -6.26
N VAL A 53 10.11 -5.25 -6.23
CA VAL A 53 8.97 -4.93 -5.36
C VAL A 53 7.81 -4.41 -6.18
N LEU A 54 6.60 -4.47 -5.63
CA LEU A 54 5.46 -3.78 -6.23
C LEU A 54 5.77 -2.28 -6.37
N PRO A 55 5.21 -1.58 -7.38
CA PRO A 55 5.58 -0.21 -7.68
C PRO A 55 5.46 0.70 -6.44
N MET A 56 6.59 1.24 -6.02
CA MET A 56 6.72 2.18 -4.90
C MET A 56 7.91 3.11 -5.10
N GLU A 57 7.89 4.24 -4.38
CA GLU A 57 9.00 5.18 -4.36
C GLU A 57 10.08 4.70 -3.37
N VAL A 58 11.27 4.48 -3.88
CA VAL A 58 12.50 4.19 -3.13
C VAL A 58 13.62 4.91 -3.84
N LEU A 59 14.40 5.71 -3.11
CA LEU A 59 15.47 6.54 -3.66
C LEU A 59 16.83 5.89 -3.41
N VAL A 60 17.82 6.25 -4.23
CA VAL A 60 19.22 5.89 -3.95
C VAL A 60 19.65 6.55 -2.64
N GLY A 61 20.27 5.76 -1.75
CA GLY A 61 20.66 6.18 -0.40
C GLY A 61 19.63 5.87 0.68
N ASP A 62 18.38 5.52 0.34
CA ASP A 62 17.38 5.12 1.32
C ASP A 62 17.83 3.85 2.06
N LYS A 63 17.59 3.80 3.38
CA LYS A 63 17.65 2.56 4.14
C LYS A 63 16.31 1.85 4.00
N ILE A 64 16.36 0.55 3.71
CA ILE A 64 15.18 -0.29 3.57
C ILE A 64 15.25 -1.46 4.54
N GLU A 65 14.09 -1.83 5.08
CA GLU A 65 13.86 -3.07 5.82
C GLU A 65 12.90 -3.93 5.01
N TYR A 66 13.27 -5.19 4.77
CA TYR A 66 12.48 -6.08 3.92
C TYR A 66 12.51 -7.53 4.38
N SER A 67 11.45 -8.28 4.09
CA SER A 67 11.29 -9.68 4.50
C SER A 67 10.44 -10.49 3.52
N GLY A 68 10.59 -11.82 3.60
CA GLY A 68 9.89 -12.78 2.76
C GLY A 68 10.31 -12.71 1.29
N GLY A 69 9.43 -13.24 0.44
CA GLY A 69 9.62 -13.26 -1.00
C GLY A 69 10.47 -14.41 -1.53
N ASP A 70 10.33 -14.64 -2.83
CA ASP A 70 11.01 -15.74 -3.53
C ASP A 70 12.25 -15.24 -4.27
N VAL A 71 13.33 -16.01 -4.21
CA VAL A 71 14.54 -15.74 -4.99
C VAL A 71 14.45 -16.48 -6.32
N MET A 72 14.47 -15.72 -7.41
CA MET A 72 14.56 -16.24 -8.76
C MET A 72 16.01 -16.22 -9.24
N LYS A 73 16.46 -17.33 -9.83
CA LYS A 73 17.75 -17.43 -10.52
C LYS A 73 17.57 -17.21 -12.01
N ASP A 74 18.58 -16.63 -12.65
CA ASP A 74 18.64 -16.40 -14.10
C ASP A 74 17.39 -15.69 -14.67
N PHE A 75 16.81 -14.79 -13.87
CA PHE A 75 15.58 -14.10 -14.22
C PHE A 75 15.81 -13.07 -15.33
N LYS A 76 15.20 -13.28 -16.50
CA LYS A 76 15.27 -12.35 -17.62
C LYS A 76 14.13 -11.34 -17.58
N SER A 77 14.43 -10.09 -17.25
CA SER A 77 13.46 -8.99 -17.33
C SER A 77 13.53 -8.32 -18.70
N LYS A 78 12.43 -8.41 -19.45
CA LYS A 78 12.27 -7.65 -20.72
C LYS A 78 12.23 -6.15 -20.46
N ALA A 79 11.57 -5.72 -19.38
CA ALA A 79 11.40 -4.30 -19.04
C ALA A 79 12.71 -3.63 -18.60
N MET A 80 13.64 -4.40 -18.02
CA MET A 80 14.99 -3.93 -17.67
C MET A 80 16.01 -4.17 -18.78
N ASN A 81 15.63 -4.90 -19.84
CA ASN A 81 16.56 -5.43 -20.84
C ASN A 81 17.80 -6.08 -20.20
N GLN A 82 17.57 -6.85 -19.13
CA GLN A 82 18.64 -7.39 -18.28
C GLN A 82 18.25 -8.78 -17.76
N THR A 83 19.24 -9.66 -17.63
CA THR A 83 19.13 -10.93 -16.91
C THR A 83 19.80 -10.80 -15.54
N PHE A 84 19.09 -11.21 -14.50
CA PHE A 84 19.56 -11.20 -13.12
C PHE A 84 19.98 -12.61 -12.73
N ALA A 85 21.25 -12.80 -12.35
CA ALA A 85 21.73 -14.09 -11.85
C ALA A 85 20.92 -14.53 -10.61
N ASN A 86 20.61 -13.59 -9.72
CA ASN A 86 19.66 -13.77 -8.62
C ASN A 86 18.87 -12.46 -8.45
N ILE A 87 17.56 -12.55 -8.27
CA ILE A 87 16.69 -11.44 -7.86
C ILE A 87 15.63 -11.94 -6.90
N ARG A 88 15.39 -11.21 -5.82
CA ARG A 88 14.34 -11.54 -4.84
C ARG A 88 13.07 -10.73 -5.14
N PHE A 89 11.95 -11.41 -5.32
CA PHE A 89 10.63 -10.79 -5.40
C PHE A 89 10.10 -10.63 -3.98
N VAL A 90 10.32 -9.45 -3.40
CA VAL A 90 10.10 -9.21 -1.97
C VAL A 90 8.62 -9.00 -1.68
N SER A 91 8.11 -9.70 -0.67
CA SER A 91 6.71 -9.60 -0.25
C SER A 91 6.44 -8.38 0.64
N ARG A 92 7.38 -8.02 1.52
CA ARG A 92 7.24 -6.88 2.46
C ARG A 92 8.49 -6.03 2.45
N ILE A 93 8.33 -4.73 2.27
CA ILE A 93 9.42 -3.74 2.28
C ILE A 93 8.93 -2.44 2.95
N HIS A 94 9.81 -1.82 3.73
CA HIS A 94 9.61 -0.55 4.41
C HIS A 94 10.86 0.32 4.21
N VAL A 95 10.68 1.60 3.94
CA VAL A 95 11.80 2.57 3.85
C VAL A 95 11.99 3.21 5.21
N VAL A 96 13.14 2.97 5.84
CA VAL A 96 13.50 3.49 7.16
C VAL A 96 14.11 4.88 7.02
N ARG A 97 13.32 5.92 7.33
CA ARG A 97 13.81 7.30 7.41
C ARG A 97 13.87 7.71 8.88
N LYS A 98 15.08 7.74 9.45
CA LYS A 98 15.38 8.32 10.77
C LYS A 98 15.54 9.83 10.55
N ASP A 99 14.61 10.60 11.07
CA ASP A 99 14.46 12.03 10.86
C ASP A 99 14.08 12.39 9.43
N MET A 100 12.96 13.10 9.30
CA MET A 100 12.62 13.82 8.08
C MET A 100 13.16 15.24 8.32
N PRO A 101 14.31 15.64 7.75
CA PRO A 101 14.62 17.06 7.66
C PRO A 101 13.49 17.71 6.88
N LYS A 102 12.91 18.77 7.45
CA LYS A 102 12.09 19.71 6.71
C LYS A 102 12.95 20.27 5.58
N ASP A 103 12.41 20.17 4.37
CA ASP A 103 12.81 20.86 3.14
C ASP A 103 14.16 20.46 2.49
N ASP A 104 14.09 20.30 1.15
CA ASP A 104 15.15 20.58 0.14
C ASP A 104 15.33 19.58 -1.02
N VAL A 105 14.36 18.70 -1.32
CA VAL A 105 14.35 17.95 -2.62
C VAL A 105 13.32 18.51 -3.62
N HIS A 106 12.57 19.56 -3.25
CA HIS A 106 11.62 20.23 -4.16
C HIS A 106 12.26 21.13 -5.23
N LYS A 107 13.60 21.20 -5.33
CA LYS A 107 14.26 21.82 -6.48
C LYS A 107 14.81 20.76 -7.44
N ARG A 108 13.90 20.15 -8.21
CA ARG A 108 14.07 19.80 -9.66
C ARG A 108 13.05 18.75 -10.13
N VAL A 109 11.77 19.01 -9.92
CA VAL A 109 10.78 18.71 -10.96
C VAL A 109 9.75 19.84 -10.88
N ASN A 110 9.53 20.51 -12.01
CA ASN A 110 8.38 21.40 -12.16
C ASN A 110 7.12 20.53 -12.34
N VAL A 111 6.77 19.74 -11.33
CA VAL A 111 5.42 19.22 -11.15
C VAL A 111 4.74 20.29 -10.32
N GLY A 112 3.75 20.97 -10.87
CA GLY A 112 2.98 21.97 -10.16
C GLY A 112 2.62 21.44 -8.77
N LYS A 113 3.19 22.10 -7.75
CA LYS A 113 2.86 22.05 -6.32
C LYS A 113 1.69 21.08 -6.04
N VAL A 114 1.96 19.79 -5.86
CA VAL A 114 1.02 18.94 -5.14
C VAL A 114 1.19 19.41 -3.72
N ALA A 115 0.31 20.31 -3.28
CA ALA A 115 0.33 20.80 -1.92
C ALA A 115 0.38 19.58 -0.99
N ASP A 116 1.28 19.63 -0.01
CA ASP A 116 1.23 18.71 1.11
C ASP A 116 -0.16 18.86 1.74
N VAL A 117 -1.07 17.92 1.42
CA VAL A 117 -2.47 18.05 1.81
C VAL A 117 -2.55 17.67 3.27
N SER A 118 -2.36 18.66 4.13
CA SER A 118 -2.54 18.49 5.56
C SER A 118 -3.95 17.96 5.81
N ALA A 119 -4.06 16.98 6.71
CA ALA A 119 -5.35 16.56 7.24
C ALA A 119 -6.07 17.81 7.79
N PRO A 120 -7.39 17.92 7.59
CA PRO A 120 -8.14 19.01 8.19
C PRO A 120 -8.01 18.93 9.72
N LYS A 121 -8.11 20.05 10.43
CA LYS A 121 -8.22 20.01 11.89
C LYS A 121 -9.59 19.45 12.27
N PRO A 122 -9.73 18.74 13.40
CA PRO A 122 -11.04 18.35 13.91
C PRO A 122 -11.97 19.57 14.01
N GLY A 123 -13.14 19.49 13.37
CA GLY A 123 -14.12 20.60 13.32
C GLY A 123 -13.90 21.63 12.20
N GLU A 124 -12.84 21.52 11.38
CA GLU A 124 -12.62 22.42 10.22
C GLU A 124 -13.63 22.18 9.10
N ILE A 125 -14.10 20.94 8.95
CA ILE A 125 -15.09 20.55 7.93
C ILE A 125 -16.43 20.32 8.61
N ALA A 126 -17.39 21.18 8.30
CA ALA A 126 -18.76 21.00 8.75
C ALA A 126 -19.39 19.78 8.07
N LYS A 127 -20.22 19.06 8.82
CA LYS A 127 -21.05 17.96 8.30
C LYS A 127 -21.94 18.46 7.14
N ALA A 128 -22.09 17.67 6.08
CA ALA A 128 -23.06 17.95 5.02
C ALA A 128 -24.49 17.92 5.57
N GLU A 129 -25.35 18.78 5.04
CA GLU A 129 -26.79 18.72 5.31
C GLU A 129 -27.35 17.37 4.86
N GLY A 130 -28.05 16.66 5.76
CA GLY A 130 -28.51 15.29 5.52
C GLY A 130 -27.40 14.23 5.38
N GLY A 131 -26.13 14.61 5.54
CA GLY A 131 -24.98 13.73 5.44
C GLY A 131 -24.55 13.12 6.77
N LYS A 132 -23.39 12.45 6.74
CA LYS A 132 -22.71 11.85 7.89
C LYS A 132 -21.24 12.25 7.90
N THR A 133 -20.67 12.26 9.10
CA THR A 133 -19.23 12.37 9.33
C THR A 133 -18.54 11.02 9.11
N VAL A 134 -17.22 11.01 8.98
CA VAL A 134 -16.44 9.77 8.93
C VAL A 134 -16.71 8.91 10.17
N ALA A 135 -16.68 9.49 11.37
CA ALA A 135 -16.95 8.77 12.62
C ALA A 135 -18.33 8.10 12.63
N GLU A 136 -19.38 8.83 12.22
CA GLU A 136 -20.74 8.30 12.15
C GLU A 136 -20.85 7.15 11.13
N ILE A 137 -20.20 7.28 9.97
CA ILE A 137 -20.17 6.19 8.98
C ILE A 137 -19.52 4.94 9.55
N PHE A 138 -18.38 5.05 10.24
CA PHE A 138 -17.72 3.88 10.84
C PHE A 138 -18.55 3.25 11.97
N ASN A 139 -19.19 4.07 12.80
CA ASN A 139 -20.04 3.62 13.92
C ASN A 139 -21.31 2.93 13.42
N GLU A 140 -21.92 3.45 12.36
CA GLU A 140 -23.20 2.95 11.82
C GLU A 140 -23.03 2.02 10.60
N ARG A 141 -21.80 1.68 10.20
CA ARG A 141 -21.49 0.98 8.94
C ARG A 141 -22.34 -0.27 8.68
N ALA A 142 -22.62 -1.05 9.72
CA ALA A 142 -23.43 -2.26 9.62
C ALA A 142 -24.87 -1.97 9.18
N GLN A 143 -25.43 -0.83 9.59
CA GLN A 143 -26.78 -0.39 9.24
C GLN A 143 -26.85 0.35 7.91
N LEU A 144 -25.72 0.90 7.48
CA LEU A 144 -25.59 1.71 6.27
C LEU A 144 -25.14 0.89 5.05
N THR A 145 -24.70 -0.36 5.24
CA THR A 145 -24.32 -1.23 4.13
C THR A 145 -25.47 -1.37 3.11
N GLY A 146 -25.15 -1.21 1.83
CA GLY A 146 -26.10 -1.17 0.72
C GLY A 146 -26.92 0.12 0.59
N LYS A 147 -26.80 1.08 1.52
CA LYS A 147 -27.52 2.35 1.46
C LYS A 147 -26.67 3.46 0.88
N LYS A 148 -27.35 4.43 0.26
CA LYS A 148 -26.71 5.67 -0.18
C LYS A 148 -26.36 6.52 1.04
N VAL A 149 -25.10 6.95 1.12
CA VAL A 149 -24.58 7.86 2.14
C VAL A 149 -24.05 9.13 1.49
N MET A 150 -23.97 10.21 2.27
CA MET A 150 -23.38 11.47 1.86
C MET A 150 -22.36 11.91 2.92
N LEU A 151 -21.19 12.35 2.48
CA LEU A 151 -20.06 12.74 3.33
C LEU A 151 -19.44 14.03 2.77
N ARG A 152 -19.28 15.06 3.60
CA ARG A 152 -18.44 16.22 3.27
C ARG A 152 -17.06 16.01 3.85
N ALA A 153 -16.03 15.98 2.99
CA ALA A 153 -14.69 15.66 3.42
C ALA A 153 -13.64 16.24 2.47
N LYS A 154 -12.41 16.35 2.96
CA LYS A 154 -11.25 16.72 2.16
C LYS A 154 -10.74 15.51 1.39
N VAL A 155 -10.41 15.71 0.13
CA VAL A 155 -9.71 14.72 -0.69
C VAL A 155 -8.25 14.65 -0.26
N MET A 156 -7.87 13.55 0.40
CA MET A 156 -6.54 13.36 0.95
C MET A 156 -5.57 12.72 -0.04
N LYS A 157 -6.06 11.74 -0.80
CA LYS A 157 -5.27 10.97 -1.77
C LYS A 157 -6.18 10.44 -2.86
N ILE A 158 -5.63 10.29 -4.07
CA ILE A 158 -6.29 9.56 -5.15
C ILE A 158 -5.31 8.58 -5.77
N SER A 159 -5.66 7.30 -5.74
CA SER A 159 -5.01 6.28 -6.56
C SER A 159 -5.87 6.05 -7.81
N ARG A 160 -5.36 6.48 -8.96
CA ARG A 160 -6.11 6.50 -10.23
C ARG A 160 -5.94 5.19 -11.01
N ASN A 161 -6.94 4.87 -11.84
CA ASN A 161 -6.89 3.79 -12.83
C ASN A 161 -6.62 2.39 -12.26
N ILE A 162 -7.08 2.09 -11.04
CA ILE A 162 -7.03 0.74 -10.46
C ILE A 162 -8.31 0.02 -10.87
N LEU A 163 -8.17 -1.02 -11.69
CA LEU A 163 -9.29 -1.79 -12.25
C LEU A 163 -10.34 -0.90 -12.95
N GLY A 164 -9.87 0.12 -13.68
CA GLY A 164 -10.73 1.06 -14.41
C GLY A 164 -11.48 2.07 -13.52
N LYS A 165 -11.11 2.19 -12.24
CA LYS A 165 -11.71 3.13 -11.28
C LYS A 165 -10.64 3.92 -10.53
N ASN A 166 -11.04 5.02 -9.95
CA ASN A 166 -10.26 5.84 -9.03
C ASN A 166 -10.63 5.49 -7.59
N TRP A 167 -9.64 5.49 -6.72
CA TRP A 167 -9.77 5.22 -5.29
C TRP A 167 -9.38 6.49 -4.54
N ILE A 168 -10.38 7.14 -3.94
CA ILE A 168 -10.29 8.46 -3.34
C ILE A 168 -10.34 8.30 -1.82
N THR A 169 -9.27 8.67 -1.13
CA THR A 169 -9.25 8.75 0.34
C THR A 169 -9.82 10.09 0.79
N LEU A 170 -10.81 10.04 1.66
CA LEU A 170 -11.56 11.17 2.18
C LEU A 170 -11.42 11.25 3.71
N SER A 171 -11.19 12.45 4.22
CA SER A 171 -11.15 12.72 5.66
C SER A 171 -11.85 14.03 6.03
N ASP A 172 -12.65 13.99 7.08
CA ASP A 172 -13.16 15.16 7.81
C ASP A 172 -12.50 15.31 9.20
N SER A 173 -11.52 14.45 9.50
CA SER A 173 -10.81 14.35 10.79
C SER A 173 -11.69 14.04 12.01
N THR A 174 -12.87 13.45 11.80
CA THR A 174 -13.69 12.90 12.89
C THR A 174 -13.39 11.43 13.19
N GLY A 175 -12.82 10.69 12.22
CA GLY A 175 -12.41 9.29 12.40
C GLY A 175 -11.22 9.11 13.35
N THR A 176 -11.06 7.89 13.88
CA THR A 176 -9.90 7.52 14.70
C THR A 176 -8.61 7.48 13.86
N ALA A 177 -7.73 8.45 14.06
CA ALA A 177 -6.40 8.42 13.48
C ALA A 177 -5.58 7.23 14.02
N PRO A 178 -4.62 6.68 13.23
CA PRO A 178 -4.27 7.06 11.87
C PRO A 178 -5.10 6.33 10.79
N THR A 179 -6.04 5.46 11.17
CA THR A 179 -6.58 4.43 10.26
C THR A 179 -7.94 4.76 9.67
N ASP A 180 -8.77 5.52 10.38
CA ASP A 180 -10.17 5.70 9.99
C ASP A 180 -10.30 6.89 9.04
N SER A 181 -10.13 6.60 7.75
CA SER A 181 -10.50 7.45 6.63
C SER A 181 -11.45 6.67 5.71
N ILE A 182 -12.32 7.37 4.99
CA ILE A 182 -13.23 6.71 4.05
C ILE A 182 -12.54 6.61 2.70
N VAL A 183 -12.63 5.44 2.08
CA VAL A 183 -12.21 5.25 0.69
C VAL A 183 -13.45 5.19 -0.18
N ALA A 184 -13.48 6.03 -1.21
CA ALA A 184 -14.54 6.10 -2.20
C ALA A 184 -14.01 5.61 -3.56
N VAL A 185 -14.80 4.80 -4.25
CA VAL A 185 -14.47 4.25 -5.57
C VAL A 185 -15.37 4.89 -6.61
N SER A 186 -14.77 5.55 -7.60
CA SER A 186 -15.50 6.31 -8.63
C SER A 186 -14.82 6.26 -10.00
N LYS A 187 -15.55 6.63 -11.06
CA LYS A 187 -14.95 7.00 -12.36
C LYS A 187 -14.50 8.46 -12.37
N GLU A 188 -15.06 9.30 -11.51
CA GLU A 188 -14.69 10.69 -11.34
C GLU A 188 -13.32 10.81 -10.66
N SER A 189 -12.65 11.94 -10.89
CA SER A 189 -11.34 12.23 -10.31
C SER A 189 -11.36 13.66 -9.74
N PRO A 190 -11.87 13.86 -8.51
CA PRO A 190 -11.83 15.17 -7.87
C PRO A 190 -10.37 15.63 -7.64
N THR A 191 -10.17 16.88 -7.21
CA THR A 191 -8.82 17.39 -6.96
C THR A 191 -8.38 17.05 -5.55
N VAL A 192 -7.16 16.56 -5.40
CA VAL A 192 -6.52 16.37 -4.09
C VAL A 192 -6.42 17.73 -3.39
N GLY A 193 -6.88 17.81 -2.14
CA GLY A 193 -6.96 19.05 -1.35
C GLY A 193 -8.33 19.72 -1.33
N ASP A 194 -9.21 19.43 -2.30
CA ASP A 194 -10.56 20.00 -2.33
C ASP A 194 -11.41 19.43 -1.19
N ILE A 195 -12.26 20.28 -0.61
CA ILE A 195 -13.38 19.83 0.22
C ILE A 195 -14.55 19.57 -0.73
N VAL A 196 -15.05 18.34 -0.72
CA VAL A 196 -16.12 17.88 -1.62
C VAL A 196 -17.23 17.21 -0.81
N VAL A 197 -18.43 17.21 -1.38
CA VAL A 197 -19.52 16.34 -0.94
C VAL A 197 -19.48 15.07 -1.80
N CYS A 198 -19.15 13.95 -1.16
CA CYS A 198 -19.15 12.62 -1.76
C CYS A 198 -20.49 11.94 -1.45
N SER A 199 -21.17 11.40 -2.46
CA SER A 199 -22.33 10.53 -2.28
C SER A 199 -22.17 9.20 -3.01
N GLY A 200 -22.63 8.10 -2.43
CA GLY A 200 -22.52 6.77 -3.04
C GLY A 200 -23.03 5.67 -2.12
N ASN A 201 -22.90 4.42 -2.54
CA ASN A 201 -23.40 3.27 -1.78
C ASN A 201 -22.35 2.79 -0.79
N LEU A 202 -22.67 2.74 0.50
CA LEU A 202 -21.74 2.24 1.51
C LEU A 202 -21.68 0.70 1.46
N LYS A 203 -20.48 0.14 1.54
CA LYS A 203 -20.24 -1.25 1.89
C LYS A 203 -19.38 -1.34 3.14
N ALA A 204 -19.82 -2.16 4.09
CA ALA A 204 -19.07 -2.47 5.29
C ALA A 204 -18.17 -3.70 5.07
N ASP A 205 -17.05 -3.73 5.79
CA ASP A 205 -16.16 -4.90 5.95
C ASP A 205 -15.77 -5.56 4.62
N VAL A 206 -15.42 -4.73 3.64
CA VAL A 206 -15.01 -5.18 2.29
C VAL A 206 -13.62 -5.77 2.35
N ASN A 207 -13.48 -7.01 1.86
CA ASN A 207 -12.20 -7.69 1.71
C ASN A 207 -11.96 -8.04 0.24
N LEU A 208 -10.89 -7.50 -0.34
CA LEU A 208 -10.51 -7.73 -1.74
C LEU A 208 -9.28 -8.64 -1.88
N GLY A 209 -8.88 -9.31 -0.79
CA GLY A 209 -7.70 -10.17 -0.72
C GLY A 209 -6.41 -9.44 -0.33
N THR A 210 -5.38 -10.23 0.03
CA THR A 210 -3.97 -9.80 0.22
C THR A 210 -3.76 -8.41 0.84
N GLY A 211 -4.40 -8.12 1.98
CA GLY A 211 -4.20 -6.87 2.73
C GLY A 211 -5.06 -5.67 2.31
N TYR A 212 -5.94 -5.82 1.31
CA TYR A 212 -6.91 -4.78 0.91
C TYR A 212 -8.23 -5.00 1.64
N GLN A 213 -8.28 -4.52 2.89
CA GLN A 213 -9.45 -4.60 3.75
C GLN A 213 -9.93 -3.20 4.12
N TYR A 214 -11.22 -2.94 3.92
CA TYR A 214 -11.85 -1.66 4.21
C TYR A 214 -13.03 -1.91 5.13
N LYS A 215 -12.97 -1.38 6.36
CA LYS A 215 -14.13 -1.46 7.28
C LYS A 215 -15.34 -0.72 6.69
N ALA A 216 -15.10 0.36 5.94
CA ALA A 216 -16.11 1.13 5.22
C ALA A 216 -15.57 1.60 3.87
N LEU A 217 -16.31 1.32 2.80
CA LEU A 217 -15.99 1.70 1.42
C LEU A 217 -17.24 2.32 0.78
N ILE A 218 -17.10 3.45 0.09
CA ILE A 218 -18.20 4.02 -0.72
C ILE A 218 -17.99 3.61 -2.17
N GLU A 219 -18.92 2.85 -2.74
CA GLU A 219 -18.92 2.49 -4.16
C GLU A 219 -19.78 3.45 -4.98
N GLU A 220 -19.46 3.53 -6.28
CA GLU A 220 -20.19 4.35 -7.26
C GLU A 220 -20.27 5.83 -6.83
N ALA A 221 -19.19 6.31 -6.20
CA ALA A 221 -19.17 7.62 -5.61
C ALA A 221 -19.28 8.72 -6.69
N GLN A 222 -20.05 9.76 -6.37
CA GLN A 222 -20.17 10.99 -7.15
C GLN A 222 -19.76 12.16 -6.27
N PHE A 223 -19.14 13.18 -6.87
CA PHE A 223 -18.61 14.33 -6.16
C PHE A 223 -19.26 15.64 -6.62
N SER A 224 -19.61 16.48 -5.65
CA SER A 224 -19.96 17.88 -5.86
C SER A 224 -19.12 18.79 -4.96
N LYS A 225 -19.04 20.08 -5.30
CA LYS A 225 -18.41 21.11 -4.45
C LYS A 225 -19.39 21.66 -3.43
#